data_AF-A0A9E3LAV7-F1
#
_entry.id   AF-A0A9E3LAV7-F1
#
_cell.length_a   1.000
_cell.length_b   1.000
_cell.length_c   1.000
_cell.angle_alpha   90.00
_cell.angle_beta   90.00
_cell.angle_gamma   90.00
#
_symmetry.space_group_name_H-M   'P 1'
#
loop_
_entity.id
_entity.type
_entity.pdbx_description
1 polymer ?
#
loop_
_entity_poly.entity_id
_entity_poly.type
_entity_poly.pdbx_seq_one_letter_code
_entity_poly.pdbx_strand_id
1 'polypeptide(L)'
;MNEFSCSANPGGDSHEAHAYIDCTQVISEVWTLLDGECTPEAKEQLRRHLEACPGCFKHYGIEERIKALIANKCSGEKAPQGLRERLRLEIRRTTIIRGGPG
;
A
#
# COMPACT_ATOMS: atom_id res chain seq x y z
N MET A 1 -16.03 15.52 24.24
CA MET A 1 -16.49 14.54 23.23
C MET A 1 -16.60 15.30 21.94
N ASN A 2 -15.57 15.25 21.09
CA ASN A 2 -15.52 16.06 19.87
C ASN A 2 -16.26 15.33 18.75
N GLU A 3 -17.20 16.03 18.16
CA GLU A 3 -18.11 15.59 17.13
C GLU A 3 -17.35 15.35 15.81
N PHE A 4 -17.31 14.08 15.38
CA PHE A 4 -16.87 13.68 14.06
C PHE A 4 -17.97 14.04 13.06
N SER A 5 -17.95 15.24 12.50
CA SER A 5 -18.83 15.59 11.38
C SER A 5 -18.00 15.67 10.11
N CYS A 6 -17.81 14.53 9.45
CA CYS A 6 -17.50 14.50 8.04
C CYS A 6 -18.83 14.63 7.31
N SER A 7 -19.14 15.82 6.80
CA SER A 7 -20.35 16.05 6.02
C SER A 7 -20.29 15.24 4.73
N ALA A 8 -21.08 14.17 4.67
CA ALA A 8 -21.43 13.48 3.44
C ALA A 8 -22.36 14.37 2.61
N ASN A 9 -22.01 14.63 1.35
CA ASN A 9 -22.92 15.20 0.36
C ASN A 9 -23.22 14.13 -0.70
N PRO A 10 -24.49 13.75 -0.93
CA PRO A 10 -24.89 12.89 -2.03
C PRO A 10 -25.47 13.73 -3.19
N GLY A 11 -25.15 13.36 -4.43
CA GLY A 11 -25.85 13.87 -5.61
C GLY A 11 -25.01 13.83 -6.88
N GLY A 12 -25.28 12.87 -7.76
CA GLY A 12 -24.72 12.80 -9.10
C GLY A 12 -25.60 13.54 -10.12
N ASP A 13 -24.94 14.16 -11.10
CA ASP A 13 -25.49 14.68 -12.35
C ASP A 13 -24.31 14.90 -13.33
N SER A 14 -24.52 14.64 -14.61
CA SER A 14 -23.48 14.30 -15.58
C SER A 14 -22.83 15.54 -16.18
N HIS A 15 -21.50 15.73 -16.04
CA HIS A 15 -20.64 16.34 -17.06
C HIS A 15 -19.14 16.25 -16.66
N GLU A 16 -18.33 15.65 -17.54
CA GLU A 16 -16.85 15.68 -17.59
C GLU A 16 -16.03 14.76 -16.65
N ALA A 17 -15.56 13.65 -17.23
CA ALA A 17 -14.73 12.62 -16.61
C ALA A 17 -13.26 13.06 -16.44
N HIS A 18 -13.01 13.95 -15.48
CA HIS A 18 -11.64 14.28 -15.05
C HIS A 18 -11.30 13.65 -13.69
N ALA A 19 -10.74 12.43 -13.77
CA ALA A 19 -9.68 11.83 -12.94
C ALA A 19 -9.37 12.40 -11.53
N TYR A 20 -10.38 12.63 -10.68
CA TYR A 20 -10.17 12.90 -9.26
C TYR A 20 -10.81 11.79 -8.42
N ILE A 21 -9.96 11.00 -7.78
CA ILE A 21 -10.32 9.92 -6.86
C ILE A 21 -10.91 10.52 -5.57
N ASP A 22 -12.03 9.97 -5.09
CA ASP A 22 -12.71 10.42 -3.86
C ASP A 22 -11.97 9.99 -2.58
N CYS A 23 -12.14 10.75 -1.50
CA CYS A 23 -11.55 10.44 -0.19
C CYS A 23 -11.86 9.01 0.27
N THR A 24 -13.09 8.54 0.07
CA THR A 24 -13.51 7.20 0.48
C THR A 24 -12.69 6.11 -0.21
N GLN A 25 -12.42 6.29 -1.50
CA GLN A 25 -11.63 5.38 -2.30
C GLN A 25 -10.14 5.46 -1.95
N VAL A 26 -9.62 6.65 -1.61
CA VAL A 26 -8.24 6.77 -1.10
C VAL A 26 -8.06 6.00 0.20
N ILE A 27 -9.01 6.12 1.13
CA ILE A 27 -8.95 5.43 2.41
C ILE A 27 -9.09 3.91 2.24
N SER A 28 -9.91 3.41 1.30
CA SER A 28 -10.00 1.97 1.04
C SER A 28 -8.71 1.38 0.45
N GLU A 29 -7.99 2.16 -0.37
CA GLU A 29 -6.77 1.71 -1.04
C GLU A 29 -5.48 1.97 -0.24
N VAL A 30 -5.58 2.57 0.95
CA VAL A 30 -4.43 3.02 1.74
C VAL A 30 -3.51 1.86 2.15
N TRP A 31 -4.07 0.70 2.49
CA TRP A 31 -3.31 -0.49 2.87
C TRP A 31 -2.60 -1.11 1.67
N THR A 32 -3.29 -1.24 0.54
CA THR A 32 -2.71 -1.68 -0.75
C THR A 32 -1.52 -0.79 -1.14
N LEU A 33 -1.65 0.53 -0.94
CA LEU A 33 -0.57 1.49 -1.17
C LEU A 33 0.61 1.26 -0.22
N LEU A 34 0.33 1.07 1.07
CA LEU A 34 1.35 0.81 2.09
C LEU A 34 2.07 -0.53 1.85
N ASP A 35 1.37 -1.56 1.40
CA ASP A 35 1.90 -2.89 1.05
C ASP A 35 2.69 -2.90 -0.26
N GLY A 36 2.56 -1.83 -1.07
CA GLY A 36 3.24 -1.71 -2.34
C GLY A 36 2.58 -2.53 -3.46
N GLU A 37 1.33 -2.93 -3.26
CA GLU A 37 0.55 -3.76 -4.18
C GLU A 37 -0.26 -2.93 -5.20
N CYS A 38 -0.17 -1.59 -5.14
CA CYS A 38 -0.77 -0.72 -6.14
C CYS A 38 -0.07 -0.78 -7.50
N THR A 39 -0.85 -0.64 -8.57
CA THR A 39 -0.32 -0.31 -9.90
C THR A 39 0.38 1.06 -9.87
N PRO A 40 1.34 1.32 -10.78
CA PRO A 40 2.04 2.61 -10.82
C PRO A 40 1.07 3.79 -11.02
N GLU A 41 0.03 3.59 -11.83
CA GLU A 41 -0.99 4.61 -12.10
C GLU A 41 -1.84 4.91 -10.86
N ALA A 42 -2.29 3.88 -10.14
CA ALA A 42 -3.07 4.03 -8.91
C ALA A 42 -2.25 4.71 -7.81
N LYS A 43 -0.99 4.32 -7.67
CA LYS A 43 -0.06 4.91 -6.70
C LYS A 43 0.11 6.42 -6.90
N GLU A 44 0.22 6.85 -8.15
CA GLU A 44 0.36 8.25 -8.50
C GLU A 44 -0.95 9.03 -8.23
N GLN A 45 -2.11 8.48 -8.58
CA GLN A 45 -3.40 9.11 -8.28
C GLN A 45 -3.64 9.28 -6.78
N LEU A 46 -3.35 8.24 -5.99
CA LEU A 46 -3.46 8.28 -4.54
C LEU A 46 -2.54 9.34 -3.93
N ARG A 47 -1.29 9.45 -4.41
CA ARG A 47 -0.34 10.46 -3.94
C ARG A 47 -0.81 11.88 -4.19
N ARG A 48 -1.26 12.17 -5.41
CA ARG A 48 -1.81 13.50 -5.73
C ARG A 48 -2.98 13.88 -4.82
N HIS A 49 -3.85 12.93 -4.50
CA HIS A 49 -4.94 13.18 -3.56
C HIS A 49 -4.44 13.40 -2.13
N LEU A 50 -3.49 12.58 -1.64
CA LEU A 50 -2.90 12.74 -0.31
C LEU A 50 -2.21 14.09 -0.14
N GLU A 51 -1.57 14.61 -1.18
CA GLU A 51 -0.95 15.95 -1.17
C GLU A 51 -1.99 17.08 -1.16
N ALA A 52 -3.12 16.88 -1.86
CA ALA A 52 -4.20 17.86 -1.94
C ALA A 52 -5.16 17.84 -0.74
N CYS A 53 -5.27 16.70 -0.03
CA CYS A 53 -6.24 16.49 1.05
C CYS A 53 -5.53 16.21 2.40
N PRO A 54 -5.38 17.22 3.28
CA PRO A 54 -4.78 17.05 4.60
C PRO A 54 -5.51 16.04 5.51
N GLY A 55 -6.80 15.82 5.28
CA GLY A 55 -7.59 14.80 5.99
C GLY A 55 -7.06 13.40 5.67
N CYS A 56 -7.05 13.04 4.38
CA CYS A 56 -6.53 11.76 3.92
C CYS A 56 -5.05 11.57 4.28
N PHE A 57 -4.24 12.64 4.23
CA PHE A 57 -2.84 12.58 4.66
C PHE A 57 -2.68 12.20 6.15
N LYS A 58 -3.52 12.77 7.03
CA LYS A 58 -3.51 12.40 8.46
C LYS A 58 -3.93 10.94 8.67
N HIS A 59 -4.96 10.48 7.96
CA HIS A 59 -5.39 9.08 8.01
C HIS A 59 -4.27 8.15 7.55
N TYR A 60 -3.66 8.43 6.39
CA TYR A 60 -2.50 7.69 5.90
C TYR A 60 -1.38 7.56 6.94
N GLY A 61 -1.03 8.66 7.61
CA GLY A 61 0.01 8.65 8.65
C GLY A 61 -0.36 7.83 9.90
N ILE A 62 -1.65 7.65 10.20
CA ILE A 62 -2.09 6.75 11.27
C ILE A 62 -1.93 5.30 10.83
N GLU A 63 -2.41 4.94 9.65
CA GLU A 63 -2.31 3.58 9.10
C GLU A 63 -0.84 3.14 8.94
N GLU A 64 0.04 4.04 8.48
CA GLU A 64 1.48 3.78 8.40
C GLU A 64 2.08 3.42 9.76
N ARG A 65 1.73 4.17 10.81
CA ARG A 65 2.21 3.91 12.18
C ARG A 65 1.67 2.59 12.73
N ILE A 66 0.42 2.26 12.44
CA ILE A 66 -0.18 0.97 12.82
C ILE A 66 0.58 -0.17 12.14
N LYS A 67 0.79 -0.07 10.83
CA LYS A 67 1.56 -1.06 10.06
C LYS A 67 2.98 -1.24 10.60
N ALA A 68 3.67 -0.15 10.91
CA ALA A 68 5.01 -0.19 11.51
C ALA A 68 5.00 -0.86 12.89
N LEU A 69 3.98 -0.59 13.72
CA LEU A 69 3.82 -1.22 15.02
C LEU A 69 3.60 -2.73 14.90
N ILE A 70 2.76 -3.16 13.95
CA ILE A 70 2.54 -4.59 13.65
C ILE A 70 3.86 -5.23 13.21
N ALA A 71 4.58 -4.63 12.26
CA ALA A 71 5.87 -5.16 11.83
C ALA A 71 6.87 -5.30 12.98
N ASN A 72 6.92 -4.33 13.89
CA ASN A 72 7.81 -4.37 15.06
C ASN A 72 7.42 -5.43 16.10
N LYS A 73 6.12 -5.67 16.30
CA LYS A 73 5.64 -6.63 17.32
C LYS A 73 5.51 -8.06 16.78
N CYS A 74 5.27 -8.22 15.49
CA CYS A 74 4.99 -9.50 14.84
C CYS A 74 6.16 -10.01 13.98
N SER A 75 7.32 -9.33 13.96
CA SER A 75 8.55 -9.80 13.28
C SER A 75 9.30 -10.92 14.03
N GLY A 76 8.68 -11.50 15.06
CA GLY A 76 9.32 -12.28 16.11
C GLY A 76 9.95 -13.61 15.72
N GLU A 77 9.67 -14.15 14.53
CA GLU A 77 10.23 -15.45 14.14
C GLU A 77 11.14 -15.32 12.92
N LYS A 78 12.45 -15.36 13.18
CA LYS A 78 13.44 -15.55 12.12
C LYS A 78 13.15 -16.88 11.44
N ALA A 79 12.95 -16.83 10.11
CA ALA A 79 12.81 -18.06 9.32
C ALA A 79 13.91 -19.07 9.67
N PRO A 80 13.57 -20.35 9.89
CA PRO A 80 14.52 -21.37 10.34
C PRO A 80 15.69 -21.52 9.36
N GLN A 81 16.89 -21.80 9.89
CA GLN A 81 18.12 -21.83 9.08
C GLN A 81 18.02 -22.81 7.90
N GLY A 82 17.46 -24.00 8.11
CA GLY A 82 17.28 -24.99 7.05
C GLY A 82 16.39 -24.50 5.90
N LEU A 83 15.37 -23.68 6.18
CA LEU A 83 14.53 -23.07 5.13
C LEU A 83 15.33 -22.03 4.33
N ARG A 84 16.14 -21.21 5.02
CA ARG A 84 17.01 -20.21 4.37
C ARG A 84 18.07 -20.85 3.48
N GLU A 85 18.69 -21.93 3.94
CA GLU A 85 19.69 -22.68 3.19
C GLU A 85 19.09 -23.33 1.94
N ARG A 86 17.94 -23.99 2.07
CA ARG A 86 17.20 -24.56 0.94
C ARG A 86 16.82 -23.50 -0.09
N LEU A 87 16.27 -22.36 0.35
CA LEU A 87 15.95 -21.23 -0.53
C LEU A 87 17.19 -20.73 -1.29
N ARG A 88 18.32 -20.56 -0.61
CA ARG A 88 19.58 -20.13 -1.25
C ARG A 88 20.07 -21.11 -2.31
N LEU A 89 19.97 -22.42 -2.04
CA LEU A 89 20.35 -23.47 -3.00
C LEU A 89 19.45 -23.44 -4.25
N GLU A 90 18.13 -23.37 -4.06
CA GLU A 90 17.16 -23.37 -5.17
C GLU A 90 17.25 -22.09 -6.02
N ILE A 91 17.48 -20.93 -5.40
CA ILE A 91 17.71 -19.67 -6.14
C ILE A 91 18.98 -19.79 -7.01
N ARG A 92 20.10 -20.25 -6.43
CA ARG A 92 21.36 -20.45 -7.18
C ARG A 92 21.19 -21.40 -8.35
N ARG A 93 20.50 -22.54 -8.14
CA ARG A 93 20.20 -23.52 -9.18
C ARG A 93 19.41 -22.89 -10.33
N THR A 94 18.37 -22.12 -10.01
CA THR A 94 17.51 -21.47 -11.01
C THR A 94 18.25 -20.41 -11.82
N THR A 95 19.16 -19.65 -11.21
CA THR A 95 19.99 -18.66 -11.91
C THR A 95 20.96 -19.31 -12.91
N ILE A 96 21.52 -20.49 -12.58
CA ILE A 96 22.43 -21.24 -13.48
C ILE A 96 21.67 -21.74 -14.72
N ILE A 97 20.41 -22.16 -14.57
CA ILE A 97 19.60 -22.70 -15.68
C ILE A 97 19.16 -21.57 -16.65
N ARG A 98 18.95 -20.36 -16.15
CA ARG A 98 18.57 -19.19 -16.99
C ARG A 98 19.77 -18.42 -17.56
N GLY A 99 20.98 -18.70 -17.08
CA GLY A 99 22.24 -18.09 -17.53
C GLY A 99 23.22 -19.09 -18.15
N GLY A 100 22.72 -20.18 -18.76
CA GLY A 100 23.56 -21.12 -19.52
C GLY A 100 24.31 -20.42 -20.66
N PRO A 101 25.51 -20.91 -21.03
CA PRO A 101 26.52 -20.12 -21.73
C PRO A 101 26.00 -19.65 -23.10
N GLY A 102 26.16 -18.36 -23.38
CA GLY A 102 26.22 -17.87 -24.75
C GLY A 102 27.50 -18.32 -25.43
#